data_AF-A0A0P9H251-F1
#
_entry.id   AF-A0A0P9H251-F1
#
_cell.length_a   1.000
_cell.length_b   1.000
_cell.length_c   1.000
_cell.angle_alpha   90.00
_cell.angle_beta   90.00
_cell.angle_gamma   90.00
#
_symmetry.space_group_name_H-M   'P 1'
#
loop_
_entity.id
_entity.type
_entity.pdbx_description
1 polymer ?
#
loop_
_entity_poly.entity_id
_entity_poly.type
_entity_poly.pdbx_seq_one_letter_code
_entity_poly.pdbx_strand_id
1 'polypeptide(L)'
;IYAALALVALPVYATTAQATERLARGPAAEERTLSRRLYLYAALLFGIGASVTALVQLLRLALGAALGAATPDLAAELGGWAGYTLIVAALLAYYAWLVRRAGKAKSTLGAGMTIVVLADEPLRAALLTALTHELPGAMVRSPDAGPTLDLTGADLLVAALGAALKEPTAGALRAFAGRRLLLATPVPGYELAGARSADAVVREAAHSARAVASERDAQPGAAQVSAPVAAGA
;
A
#
# COMPACT_ATOMS: atom_id res chain seq x y z
N ILE A 1 31.70 -25.52 -22.19
CA ILE A 1 30.24 -25.23 -22.10
C ILE A 1 29.88 -24.60 -20.75
N TYR A 2 30.22 -25.22 -19.61
CA TYR A 2 29.92 -24.67 -18.27
C TYR A 2 30.50 -23.27 -17.98
N ALA A 3 31.72 -22.98 -18.42
CA ALA A 3 32.34 -21.66 -18.23
C ALA A 3 31.61 -20.52 -18.98
N ALA A 4 31.10 -20.79 -20.19
CA ALA A 4 30.34 -19.81 -20.96
C ALA A 4 28.96 -19.54 -20.31
N LEU A 5 28.34 -20.56 -19.72
CA LEU A 5 27.07 -20.45 -19.02
C LEU A 5 27.22 -19.64 -17.71
N ALA A 6 28.34 -19.83 -16.98
CA ALA A 6 28.66 -19.05 -15.79
C ALA A 6 28.92 -17.56 -16.14
N LEU A 7 29.62 -17.29 -17.26
CA LEU A 7 29.93 -15.92 -17.70
C LEU A 7 28.67 -15.13 -18.09
N VAL A 8 27.63 -15.81 -18.58
CA VAL A 8 26.34 -15.19 -18.93
C VAL A 8 25.38 -15.14 -17.73
N ALA A 9 25.44 -16.11 -16.81
CA ALA A 9 24.56 -16.14 -15.64
C ALA A 9 24.98 -15.14 -14.56
N LEU A 10 26.28 -14.85 -14.40
CA LEU A 10 26.79 -13.97 -13.35
C LEU A 10 26.28 -12.52 -13.45
N PRO A 11 26.28 -11.86 -14.62
CA PRO A 11 25.74 -10.50 -14.76
C PRO A 11 24.22 -10.45 -14.53
N VAL A 12 23.50 -11.48 -14.96
CA VAL A 12 22.04 -11.58 -14.76
C VAL A 12 21.71 -11.75 -13.27
N TYR A 13 22.49 -12.55 -12.55
CA TYR A 13 22.34 -12.70 -11.11
C TYR A 13 22.70 -11.41 -10.36
N ALA A 14 23.80 -10.74 -10.74
CA ALA A 14 24.21 -9.49 -10.08
C ALA A 14 23.18 -8.36 -10.25
N THR A 15 22.59 -8.23 -11.45
CA THR A 15 21.56 -7.21 -11.73
C THR A 15 20.25 -7.48 -11.00
N THR A 16 19.83 -8.74 -10.88
CA THR A 16 18.63 -9.13 -10.13
C THR A 16 18.83 -9.01 -8.61
N ALA A 17 20.01 -9.35 -8.10
CA ALA A 17 20.37 -9.16 -6.69
C ALA A 17 20.42 -7.67 -6.30
N GLN A 18 21.03 -6.82 -7.13
CA GLN A 18 21.05 -5.37 -6.87
C GLN A 18 19.67 -4.72 -6.98
N ALA A 19 18.82 -5.20 -7.89
CA ALA A 19 17.44 -4.71 -8.01
C ALA A 19 16.62 -5.07 -6.76
N THR A 20 16.77 -6.29 -6.24
CA THR A 20 16.06 -6.75 -5.03
C THR A 20 16.56 -6.06 -3.76
N GLU A 21 17.85 -5.81 -3.61
CA GLU A 21 18.37 -5.01 -2.49
C GLU A 21 17.90 -3.54 -2.51
N ARG A 22 17.83 -2.92 -3.71
CA ARG A 22 17.31 -1.56 -3.85
C ARG A 22 15.81 -1.47 -3.54
N LEU A 23 15.05 -2.50 -3.90
CA LEU A 23 13.64 -2.64 -3.53
C LEU A 23 13.46 -2.82 -2.02
N ALA A 24 14.38 -3.50 -1.34
CA ALA A 24 14.30 -3.75 0.10
C ALA A 24 14.67 -2.54 0.99
N ARG A 25 15.37 -1.54 0.46
CA ARG A 25 15.80 -0.34 1.21
C ARG A 25 14.94 0.92 0.98
N GLY A 26 13.87 0.84 0.19
CA GLY A 26 13.03 2.00 -0.14
C GLY A 26 12.07 2.40 1.00
N PRO A 27 11.85 3.71 1.25
CA PRO A 27 10.87 4.17 2.24
C PRO A 27 9.44 3.75 1.86
N ALA A 28 8.68 3.23 2.83
CA ALA A 28 7.37 2.57 2.67
C ALA A 28 6.27 3.36 1.91
N ALA A 29 6.48 4.64 1.63
CA ALA A 29 5.58 5.47 0.83
C ALA A 29 5.81 5.34 -0.70
N GLU A 30 7.02 5.00 -1.15
CA GLU A 30 7.29 4.72 -2.57
C GLU A 30 6.85 3.32 -3.00
N GLU A 31 6.62 2.40 -2.06
CA GLU A 31 6.23 1.01 -2.31
C GLU A 31 4.97 0.85 -3.17
N ARG A 32 4.04 1.82 -3.16
CA ARG A 32 2.80 1.75 -3.98
C ARG A 32 3.05 2.07 -5.46
N THR A 33 3.92 3.04 -5.74
CA THR A 33 4.34 3.36 -7.11
C THR A 33 5.37 2.33 -7.59
N LEU A 34 6.26 1.87 -6.70
CA LEU A 34 7.23 0.82 -6.98
C LEU A 34 6.56 -0.52 -7.24
N SER A 35 5.58 -0.95 -6.44
CA SER A 35 4.86 -2.21 -6.70
C SER A 35 4.14 -2.14 -8.05
N ARG A 36 3.41 -1.06 -8.35
CA ARG A 36 2.75 -0.87 -9.65
C ARG A 36 3.75 -0.89 -10.82
N ARG A 37 4.89 -0.22 -10.69
CA ARG A 37 5.98 -0.27 -11.69
C ARG A 37 6.63 -1.64 -11.76
N LEU A 38 6.79 -2.35 -10.65
CA LEU A 38 7.34 -3.69 -10.59
C LEU A 38 6.41 -4.69 -11.27
N TYR A 39 5.08 -4.57 -11.11
CA TYR A 39 4.11 -5.35 -11.88
C TYR A 39 4.25 -5.10 -13.38
N LEU A 40 4.36 -3.83 -13.77
CA LEU A 40 4.51 -3.45 -15.17
C LEU A 40 5.83 -3.99 -15.75
N TYR A 41 6.93 -3.86 -15.01
CA TYR A 41 8.25 -4.37 -15.43
C TYR A 41 8.33 -5.89 -15.41
N ALA A 42 7.71 -6.56 -14.44
CA ALA A 42 7.62 -8.01 -14.43
C ALA A 42 6.81 -8.51 -15.63
N ALA A 43 5.62 -7.94 -15.87
CA ALA A 43 4.81 -8.28 -17.04
C ALA A 43 5.55 -8.00 -18.35
N LEU A 44 6.25 -6.87 -18.44
CA LEU A 44 7.07 -6.51 -19.60
C LEU A 44 8.24 -7.48 -19.78
N LEU A 45 8.95 -7.84 -18.71
CA LEU A 45 10.06 -8.78 -18.74
C LEU A 45 9.60 -10.17 -19.17
N PHE A 46 8.49 -10.65 -18.62
CA PHE A 46 7.88 -11.92 -19.04
C PHE A 46 7.42 -11.85 -20.50
N GLY A 47 6.84 -10.73 -20.93
CA GLY A 47 6.45 -10.52 -22.33
C GLY A 47 7.63 -10.55 -23.29
N ILE A 48 8.71 -9.83 -22.96
CA ILE A 48 9.96 -9.82 -23.75
C ILE A 48 10.59 -11.22 -23.75
N GLY A 49 10.70 -11.86 -22.59
CA GLY A 49 11.25 -13.22 -22.47
C GLY A 49 10.48 -14.23 -23.32
N ALA A 50 9.15 -14.22 -23.23
CA ALA A 50 8.28 -15.07 -24.04
C ALA A 50 8.44 -14.76 -25.54
N SER A 51 8.52 -13.48 -25.92
CA SER A 51 8.70 -13.05 -27.31
C SER A 51 10.05 -13.51 -27.89
N VAL A 52 11.14 -13.33 -27.14
CA VAL A 52 12.49 -13.77 -27.56
C VAL A 52 12.54 -15.29 -27.67
N THR A 53 11.98 -16.01 -26.70
CA THR A 53 11.96 -17.47 -26.72
C THR A 53 11.15 -18.00 -27.91
N ALA A 54 9.99 -17.40 -28.19
CA ALA A 54 9.19 -17.71 -29.36
C ALA A 54 9.96 -17.42 -30.66
N LEU A 55 10.62 -16.26 -30.76
CA LEU A 55 11.40 -15.88 -31.94
C LEU A 55 12.56 -16.84 -32.21
N VAL A 56 13.35 -17.18 -31.19
CA VAL A 56 14.47 -18.13 -31.31
C VAL A 56 13.99 -19.49 -31.82
N GLN A 57 12.81 -19.92 -31.39
CA GLN A 57 12.26 -21.22 -31.74
C GLN A 57 11.67 -21.22 -33.15
N LEU A 58 11.04 -20.11 -33.56
CA LEU A 58 10.62 -19.88 -34.93
C LEU A 58 11.84 -19.86 -35.87
N LEU A 59 12.94 -19.25 -35.45
CA LEU A 59 14.20 -19.24 -36.19
C LEU A 59 14.80 -20.64 -36.33
N ARG A 60 14.82 -21.42 -35.23
CA ARG A 60 15.27 -22.82 -35.24
C ARG A 60 14.46 -23.68 -36.22
N LEU A 61 13.13 -23.53 -36.22
CA LEU A 61 12.25 -24.23 -37.15
C LEU A 61 12.54 -23.84 -38.61
N ALA A 62 12.70 -22.54 -38.89
CA ALA A 62 13.00 -22.04 -40.23
C ALA A 62 14.38 -22.55 -40.74
N LEU A 63 15.40 -22.52 -39.89
CA LEU A 63 16.74 -23.06 -40.20
C LEU A 63 16.71 -24.57 -40.41
N GLY A 64 15.99 -25.31 -39.55
CA GLY A 64 15.83 -26.76 -39.70
C GLY A 64 15.16 -27.14 -41.01
N ALA A 65 14.12 -26.41 -41.40
CA ALA A 65 13.44 -26.60 -42.69
C ALA A 65 14.35 -26.28 -43.88
N ALA A 66 15.12 -25.19 -43.81
CA ALA A 66 16.06 -24.81 -44.88
C ALA A 66 17.22 -25.81 -45.07
N LEU A 67 17.65 -26.45 -43.99
CA LEU A 67 18.74 -27.43 -43.99
C LEU A 67 18.27 -28.87 -44.30
N GLY A 68 16.97 -29.10 -44.49
CA GLY A 68 16.41 -30.43 -44.74
C GLY A 68 16.56 -31.40 -43.56
N ALA A 69 16.68 -30.87 -42.32
CA ALA A 69 16.77 -31.70 -41.13
C ALA A 69 15.46 -32.47 -40.92
N ALA A 70 15.57 -33.75 -40.48
CA ALA A 70 14.40 -34.54 -40.10
C ALA A 70 13.58 -33.79 -39.04
N THR A 71 12.28 -33.65 -39.28
CA THR A 71 11.35 -32.93 -38.43
C THR A 71 11.52 -33.37 -36.97
N PRO A 72 11.82 -32.45 -36.04
CA PRO A 72 11.90 -32.80 -34.63
C PRO A 72 10.57 -33.38 -34.16
N ASP A 73 10.62 -34.31 -33.21
CA ASP A 73 9.44 -34.93 -32.62
C ASP A 73 8.65 -33.87 -31.86
N LEU A 74 7.71 -33.23 -32.56
CA LEU A 74 6.92 -32.10 -32.10
C LEU A 74 6.25 -32.39 -30.75
N ALA A 75 5.87 -33.65 -30.51
CA ALA A 75 5.26 -34.06 -29.25
C ALA A 75 6.22 -33.94 -28.06
N ALA A 76 7.49 -34.33 -28.22
CA ALA A 76 8.50 -34.25 -27.18
C ALA A 76 8.88 -32.79 -26.86
N GLU A 77 9.00 -31.95 -27.90
CA GLU A 77 9.23 -30.52 -27.68
C GLU A 77 8.03 -29.86 -27.01
N LEU A 78 6.80 -30.06 -27.53
CA LEU A 78 5.57 -29.50 -26.94
C LEU A 78 5.39 -29.89 -25.47
N GLY A 79 5.74 -31.13 -25.09
CA GLY A 79 5.71 -31.57 -23.70
C GLY A 79 6.66 -30.78 -22.79
N GLY A 80 7.87 -30.49 -23.28
CA GLY A 80 8.83 -29.64 -22.56
C GLY A 80 8.31 -28.22 -22.35
N TRP A 81 7.77 -27.60 -23.40
CA TRP A 81 7.18 -26.26 -23.31
C TRP A 81 5.95 -26.20 -22.39
N ALA A 82 5.08 -27.19 -22.49
CA ALA A 82 3.90 -27.29 -21.63
C ALA A 82 4.29 -27.40 -20.15
N GLY A 83 5.36 -28.12 -19.82
CA GLY A 83 5.90 -28.19 -18.46
C GLY A 83 6.34 -26.82 -17.93
N TYR A 84 7.12 -26.07 -18.71
CA TYR A 84 7.59 -24.75 -18.29
C TYR A 84 6.46 -23.72 -18.18
N THR A 85 5.52 -23.72 -19.14
CA THR A 85 4.37 -22.79 -19.08
C THR A 85 3.46 -23.11 -17.90
N LEU A 86 3.30 -24.37 -17.54
CA LEU A 86 2.51 -24.78 -16.38
C LEU A 86 3.15 -24.32 -15.07
N ILE A 87 4.47 -24.41 -14.92
CA ILE A 87 5.19 -23.89 -13.73
C ILE A 87 5.03 -22.37 -13.63
N VAL A 88 5.22 -21.63 -14.74
CA VAL A 88 5.05 -20.17 -14.76
C VAL A 88 3.60 -19.78 -14.46
N ALA A 89 2.62 -20.48 -15.04
CA ALA A 89 1.20 -20.26 -14.79
C ALA A 89 0.84 -20.52 -13.32
N ALA A 90 1.36 -21.59 -12.72
CA ALA A 90 1.16 -21.90 -11.30
C ALA A 90 1.74 -20.80 -10.40
N LEU A 91 2.95 -20.31 -10.70
CA LEU A 91 3.58 -19.23 -9.96
C LEU A 91 2.78 -17.92 -10.07
N LEU A 92 2.32 -17.56 -11.28
CA LEU A 92 1.46 -16.39 -11.49
C LEU A 92 0.12 -16.52 -10.78
N ALA A 93 -0.51 -17.70 -10.81
CA ALA A 93 -1.77 -17.96 -10.13
C ALA A 93 -1.64 -17.85 -8.61
N TYR A 94 -0.59 -18.45 -8.04
CA TYR A 94 -0.27 -18.33 -6.62
C TYR A 94 -0.05 -16.87 -6.21
N TYR A 95 0.71 -16.12 -7.01
CA TYR A 95 0.98 -14.72 -6.74
C TYR A 95 -0.28 -13.85 -6.86
N ALA A 96 -1.09 -14.03 -7.91
CA ALA A 96 -2.36 -13.35 -8.08
C ALA A 96 -3.33 -13.63 -6.92
N TRP A 97 -3.33 -14.86 -6.41
CA TRP A 97 -4.09 -15.23 -5.22
C TRP A 97 -3.61 -14.49 -3.97
N LEU A 98 -2.29 -14.41 -3.75
CA LEU A 98 -1.70 -13.68 -2.62
C LEU A 98 -2.08 -12.19 -2.65
N VAL A 99 -2.00 -11.56 -3.82
CA VAL A 99 -2.38 -10.15 -4.02
C VAL A 99 -3.86 -9.92 -3.75
N ARG A 100 -4.74 -10.81 -4.24
CA ARG A 100 -6.17 -10.74 -3.96
C ARG A 100 -6.46 -10.88 -2.47
N ARG A 101 -5.72 -11.73 -1.76
CA ARG A 101 -5.86 -11.92 -0.31
C ARG A 101 -5.41 -10.67 0.46
N ALA A 102 -4.28 -10.07 0.07
CA ALA A 102 -3.79 -8.81 0.63
C ALA A 102 -4.72 -7.63 0.35
N GLY A 103 -5.44 -7.63 -0.78
CA GLY A 103 -6.44 -6.62 -1.11
C GLY A 103 -7.66 -6.66 -0.19
N LYS A 104 -8.18 -7.86 0.12
CA LYS A 104 -9.36 -8.01 0.99
C LYS A 104 -9.14 -7.54 2.42
N ALA A 105 -7.93 -7.72 2.95
CA ALA A 105 -7.59 -7.24 4.30
C ALA A 105 -7.61 -5.70 4.42
N LYS A 106 -7.47 -4.97 3.29
CA LYS A 106 -7.46 -3.50 3.28
C LYS A 106 -8.86 -2.90 3.26
N SER A 107 -9.86 -3.58 2.70
CA SER A 107 -11.23 -3.03 2.60
C SER A 107 -11.94 -2.95 3.93
N THR A 108 -11.49 -3.69 4.95
CA THR A 108 -12.05 -3.66 6.30
C THR A 108 -11.25 -2.81 7.27
N LEU A 109 -10.15 -2.20 6.82
CA LEU A 109 -9.27 -1.43 7.69
C LEU A 109 -10.01 -0.20 8.22
N GLY A 110 -10.06 -0.07 9.54
CA GLY A 110 -10.79 1.00 10.22
C GLY A 110 -12.30 0.78 10.34
N ALA A 111 -12.81 -0.42 10.06
CA ALA A 111 -14.23 -0.74 10.24
C ALA A 111 -14.69 -0.43 11.68
N GLY A 112 -15.72 0.41 11.81
CA GLY A 112 -16.26 0.83 13.11
C GLY A 112 -15.41 1.86 13.86
N MET A 113 -14.40 2.45 13.21
CA MET A 113 -13.61 3.56 13.74
C MET A 113 -14.20 4.89 13.24
N THR A 114 -14.45 5.83 14.15
CA THR A 114 -14.89 7.18 13.81
C THR A 114 -13.72 8.15 13.94
N ILE A 115 -13.39 8.84 12.85
CA ILE A 115 -12.28 9.79 12.76
C ILE A 115 -12.85 11.19 12.57
N VAL A 116 -12.51 12.09 13.49
CA VAL A 116 -12.88 13.50 13.39
C VAL A 116 -11.68 14.31 12.92
N VAL A 117 -11.87 15.13 11.88
CA VAL A 117 -10.83 16.01 11.33
C VAL A 117 -11.15 17.47 11.65
N LEU A 118 -10.23 18.15 12.34
CA LEU A 118 -10.28 19.57 12.67
C LEU A 118 -9.15 20.30 11.95
N ALA A 119 -9.45 20.83 10.78
CA ALA A 119 -8.49 21.61 10.00
C ALA A 119 -9.20 22.73 9.23
N ASP A 120 -8.43 23.76 8.87
CA ASP A 120 -8.89 24.81 7.97
C ASP A 120 -8.81 24.33 6.50
N GLU A 121 -9.56 24.96 5.59
CA GLU A 121 -9.38 24.73 4.15
C GLU A 121 -8.08 25.34 3.64
N PRO A 122 -7.39 24.74 2.64
CA PRO A 122 -7.76 23.55 1.86
C PRO A 122 -7.32 22.21 2.49
N LEU A 123 -6.61 22.26 3.63
CA LEU A 123 -6.01 21.09 4.26
C LEU A 123 -7.08 20.08 4.71
N ARG A 124 -8.21 20.57 5.20
CA ARG A 124 -9.35 19.73 5.59
C ARG A 124 -9.82 18.82 4.46
N ALA A 125 -10.10 19.37 3.27
CA ALA A 125 -10.53 18.56 2.12
C ALA A 125 -9.48 17.51 1.72
N ALA A 126 -8.19 17.87 1.76
CA ALA A 126 -7.10 16.95 1.47
C ALA A 126 -7.00 15.81 2.51
N LEU A 127 -7.15 16.12 3.81
CA LEU A 127 -7.17 15.14 4.89
C LEU A 127 -8.37 14.21 4.79
N LEU A 128 -9.58 14.74 4.57
CA LEU A 128 -10.79 13.93 4.39
C LEU A 128 -10.62 12.94 3.23
N THR A 129 -10.11 13.42 2.09
CA THR A 129 -9.84 12.58 0.90
C THR A 129 -8.81 11.51 1.20
N ALA A 130 -7.68 11.88 1.80
CA ALA A 130 -6.60 10.95 2.10
C ALA A 130 -7.00 9.90 3.15
N LEU A 131 -7.70 10.31 4.22
CA LEU A 131 -8.17 9.40 5.26
C LEU A 131 -9.24 8.44 4.74
N THR A 132 -10.20 8.91 3.95
CA THR A 132 -11.22 8.05 3.33
C THR A 132 -10.58 7.04 2.37
N HIS A 133 -9.51 7.43 1.66
CA HIS A 133 -8.78 6.54 0.78
C HIS A 133 -7.94 5.48 1.53
N GLU A 134 -7.27 5.87 2.61
CA GLU A 134 -6.41 4.97 3.40
C GLU A 134 -7.21 4.07 4.35
N LEU A 135 -8.38 4.51 4.80
CA LEU A 135 -9.23 3.87 5.80
C LEU A 135 -10.67 3.74 5.29
N PRO A 136 -10.90 2.88 4.27
CA PRO A 136 -12.22 2.78 3.62
C PRO A 136 -13.32 2.26 4.54
N GLY A 137 -12.98 1.60 5.66
CA GLY A 137 -13.95 1.15 6.66
C GLY A 137 -14.26 2.18 7.75
N ALA A 138 -13.46 3.25 7.86
CA ALA A 138 -13.62 4.26 8.90
C ALA A 138 -14.66 5.32 8.51
N MET A 139 -15.44 5.78 9.49
CA MET A 139 -16.32 6.93 9.33
C MET A 139 -15.51 8.21 9.56
N VAL A 140 -15.09 8.85 8.48
CA VAL A 140 -14.36 10.12 8.54
C VAL A 140 -15.36 11.27 8.46
N ARG A 141 -15.38 12.14 9.48
CA ARG A 141 -16.24 13.33 9.54
C ARG A 141 -15.43 14.58 9.85
N SER A 142 -15.86 15.71 9.30
CA SER A 142 -15.43 17.02 9.77
C SER A 142 -16.63 17.71 10.41
N PRO A 143 -16.56 18.13 11.67
CA PRO A 143 -17.57 19.00 12.24
C PRO A 143 -17.54 20.33 11.50
N ASP A 144 -18.73 20.88 11.28
CA ASP A 144 -18.86 22.25 10.79
C ASP A 144 -18.32 23.23 11.84
N ALA A 145 -17.92 24.41 11.38
CA ALA A 145 -17.47 25.50 12.25
C ALA A 145 -18.66 26.06 13.04
N GLY A 146 -19.12 25.30 14.04
CA GLY A 146 -20.17 25.68 14.97
C GLY A 146 -19.60 25.99 16.36
N PRO A 147 -20.41 26.61 17.24
CA PRO A 147 -20.01 26.91 18.61
C PRO A 147 -19.83 25.66 19.48
N THR A 148 -20.44 24.54 19.10
CA THR A 148 -20.33 23.25 19.81
C THR A 148 -19.74 22.19 18.89
N LEU A 149 -18.56 21.70 19.26
CA LEU A 149 -17.88 20.60 18.58
C LEU A 149 -18.41 19.26 19.11
N ASP A 150 -19.26 18.60 18.32
CA ASP A 150 -19.69 17.24 18.64
C ASP A 150 -18.58 16.23 18.34
N LEU A 151 -17.89 15.80 19.40
CA LEU A 151 -16.86 14.75 19.36
C LEU A 151 -17.41 13.40 19.84
N THR A 152 -18.71 13.28 20.08
CA THR A 152 -19.33 12.09 20.67
C THR A 152 -19.11 10.88 19.76
N GLY A 153 -18.54 9.80 20.32
CA GLY A 153 -18.25 8.57 19.57
C GLY A 153 -17.03 8.63 18.65
N ALA A 154 -16.22 9.70 18.69
CA ALA A 154 -14.96 9.72 17.94
C ALA A 154 -13.88 8.87 18.64
N ASP A 155 -13.20 8.02 17.87
CA ASP A 155 -12.08 7.20 18.35
C ASP A 155 -10.74 7.91 18.18
N LEU A 156 -10.60 8.63 17.06
CA LEU A 156 -9.40 9.37 16.69
C LEU A 156 -9.77 10.79 16.29
N LEU A 157 -9.07 11.75 16.89
CA LEU A 157 -9.19 13.16 16.58
C LEU A 157 -7.92 13.64 15.88
N VAL A 158 -8.04 14.08 14.63
CA VAL A 158 -6.95 14.64 13.83
C VAL A 158 -7.12 16.16 13.79
N ALA A 159 -6.24 16.90 14.46
CA ALA A 159 -6.35 18.35 14.57
C ALA A 159 -5.12 19.07 14.01
N ALA A 160 -5.33 20.02 13.10
CA ALA A 160 -4.33 21.00 12.72
C ALA A 160 -4.01 21.90 13.92
N LEU A 161 -2.74 22.18 14.16
CA LEU A 161 -2.30 23.01 15.29
C LEU A 161 -3.01 24.37 15.32
N GLY A 162 -3.18 25.00 14.15
CA GLY A 162 -3.89 26.29 14.05
C GLY A 162 -5.36 26.21 14.45
N ALA A 163 -6.04 25.11 14.14
CA ALA A 163 -7.42 24.87 14.54
C ALA A 163 -7.52 24.51 16.03
N ALA A 164 -6.56 23.72 16.55
CA ALA A 164 -6.50 23.31 17.94
C ALA A 164 -6.32 24.47 18.93
N LEU A 165 -5.71 25.57 18.49
CA LEU A 165 -5.47 26.77 19.31
C LEU A 165 -6.66 27.75 19.33
N LYS A 166 -7.63 27.62 18.43
CA LYS A 166 -8.81 28.49 18.39
C LYS A 166 -9.80 28.09 19.48
N GLU A 167 -10.34 29.04 20.22
CA GLU A 167 -11.52 28.81 21.06
C GLU A 167 -12.77 28.79 20.16
N PRO A 168 -13.74 27.87 20.34
CA PRO A 168 -13.93 26.91 21.45
C PRO A 168 -13.25 25.53 21.27
N THR A 169 -12.46 25.34 20.21
CA THR A 169 -11.88 24.04 19.82
C THR A 169 -10.87 23.51 20.85
N ALA A 170 -10.10 24.39 21.48
CA ALA A 170 -9.12 24.03 22.51
C ALA A 170 -9.78 23.31 23.71
N GLY A 171 -10.94 23.79 24.17
CA GLY A 171 -11.70 23.16 25.25
C GLY A 171 -12.17 21.75 24.91
N ALA A 172 -12.78 21.59 23.73
CA ALA A 172 -13.24 20.28 23.25
C ALA A 172 -12.08 19.28 23.08
N LEU A 173 -10.92 19.73 22.55
CA LEU A 173 -9.73 18.92 22.40
C LEU A 173 -9.18 18.43 23.75
N ARG A 174 -9.23 19.27 24.79
CA ARG A 174 -8.79 18.88 26.15
C ARG A 174 -9.71 17.83 26.76
N ALA A 175 -11.02 17.97 26.58
CA ALA A 175 -12.03 17.05 27.10
C ALA A 175 -12.09 15.69 26.38
N PHE A 176 -11.55 15.60 25.16
CA PHE A 176 -11.65 14.40 24.33
C PHE A 176 -10.81 13.22 24.87
N ALA A 177 -11.44 12.14 25.33
CA ALA A 177 -10.75 10.99 25.95
C ALA A 177 -10.04 10.04 24.97
N GLY A 178 -10.30 10.12 23.65
CA GLY A 178 -9.74 9.23 22.64
C GLY A 178 -8.31 9.58 22.21
N ARG A 179 -7.82 8.91 21.15
CA ARG A 179 -6.48 9.18 20.60
C ARG A 179 -6.47 10.51 19.83
N ARG A 180 -5.42 11.30 20.02
CA ARG A 180 -5.27 12.63 19.41
C ARG A 180 -4.06 12.64 18.51
N LEU A 181 -4.23 13.10 17.28
CA LEU A 181 -3.17 13.33 16.33
C LEU A 181 -3.10 14.83 16.05
N LEU A 182 -2.02 15.47 16.47
CA LEU A 182 -1.81 16.90 16.27
C LEU A 182 -0.87 17.12 15.07
N LEU A 183 -1.33 17.91 14.10
CA LEU A 183 -0.59 18.19 12.87
C LEU A 183 0.07 19.55 12.97
N ALA A 184 1.39 19.60 12.80
CA ALA A 184 2.17 20.83 12.77
C ALA A 184 1.92 21.59 11.45
N THR A 185 0.88 22.41 11.44
CA THR A 185 0.49 23.25 10.30
C THR A 185 0.86 24.71 10.57
N PRO A 186 1.25 25.50 9.55
CA PRO A 186 1.53 26.92 9.72
C PRO A 186 0.40 27.64 10.46
N VAL A 187 0.73 28.42 11.50
CA VAL A 187 -0.23 29.23 12.25
C VAL A 187 0.11 30.70 12.02
N PRO A 188 -0.85 31.55 11.60
CA PRO A 188 -0.59 32.98 11.46
C PRO A 188 0.00 33.57 12.73
N GLY A 189 1.15 34.25 12.61
CA GLY A 189 1.86 34.85 13.75
C GLY A 189 2.86 33.93 14.47
N TYR A 190 3.01 32.67 14.05
CA TYR A 190 3.99 31.75 14.61
C TYR A 190 4.89 31.17 13.52
N GLU A 191 6.20 31.14 13.79
CA GLU A 191 7.16 30.43 12.95
C GLU A 191 7.36 29.01 13.51
N LEU A 192 6.95 28.01 12.73
CA LEU A 192 7.09 26.60 13.10
C LEU A 192 8.39 26.04 12.55
N ALA A 193 9.36 25.80 13.43
CA ALA A 193 10.56 25.07 13.09
C ALA A 193 10.19 23.63 12.68
N GLY A 194 10.55 23.22 11.46
CA GLY A 194 10.25 21.89 10.93
C GLY A 194 8.86 21.74 10.30
N ALA A 195 8.15 22.84 10.01
CA ALA A 195 6.91 22.80 9.25
C ALA A 195 7.12 22.08 7.91
N ARG A 196 6.39 20.99 7.70
CA ARG A 196 6.40 20.23 6.45
C ARG A 196 5.39 20.83 5.47
N SER A 197 5.54 20.52 4.18
CA SER A 197 4.53 20.88 3.19
C SER A 197 3.16 20.26 3.54
N ALA A 198 2.08 20.91 3.13
CA ALA A 198 0.72 20.42 3.40
C ALA A 198 0.54 18.96 2.95
N ASP A 199 1.05 18.59 1.77
CA ASP A 199 0.99 17.21 1.27
C ASP A 199 1.73 16.20 2.14
N ALA A 200 2.88 16.59 2.69
CA ALA A 200 3.65 15.74 3.59
C ALA A 200 2.90 15.52 4.91
N VAL A 201 2.29 16.57 5.45
CA VAL A 201 1.45 16.50 6.65
C VAL A 201 0.23 15.60 6.41
N VAL A 202 -0.45 15.73 5.27
CA VAL A 202 -1.58 14.87 4.90
C VAL A 202 -1.18 13.41 4.84
N ARG A 203 -0.05 13.10 4.18
CA ARG A 203 0.45 11.72 4.09
C ARG A 203 0.81 11.13 5.45
N GLU A 204 1.47 11.91 6.29
CA GLU A 204 1.86 11.49 7.63
C GLU A 204 0.64 11.29 8.55
N ALA A 205 -0.37 12.15 8.43
CA ALA A 205 -1.63 12.01 9.13
C ALA A 205 -2.35 10.71 8.76
N ALA A 206 -2.45 10.44 7.46
CA ALA A 206 -3.11 9.23 6.96
C ALA A 206 -2.33 7.97 7.33
N HIS A 207 -0.99 8.01 7.29
CA HIS A 207 -0.13 6.92 7.72
C HIS A 207 -0.29 6.63 9.22
N SER A 208 -0.30 7.68 10.06
CA SER A 208 -0.46 7.54 11.50
C SER A 208 -1.85 7.02 11.87
N ALA A 209 -2.91 7.50 11.21
CA ALA A 209 -4.26 6.99 11.39
C ALA A 209 -4.37 5.50 11.01
N ARG A 210 -3.69 5.10 9.94
CA ARG A 210 -3.59 3.68 9.53
C ARG A 210 -2.84 2.82 10.54
N ALA A 211 -1.76 3.31 11.14
CA ALA A 211 -1.06 2.60 12.20
C ALA A 211 -1.99 2.39 13.42
N VAL A 212 -2.70 3.43 13.83
CA VAL A 212 -3.68 3.37 14.93
C VAL A 212 -4.80 2.35 14.64
N ALA A 213 -5.35 2.35 13.43
CA ALA A 213 -6.38 1.40 13.03
C ALA A 213 -5.85 -0.05 13.04
N SER A 214 -4.62 -0.26 12.56
CA SER A 214 -3.98 -1.58 12.52
C SER A 214 -3.70 -2.12 13.92
N GLU A 215 -3.29 -1.28 14.87
CA GLU A 215 -3.12 -1.65 16.27
C GLU A 215 -4.44 -2.08 16.92
N ARG A 216 -5.54 -1.36 16.62
CA ARG A 216 -6.88 -1.70 17.12
C ARG A 216 -7.36 -3.05 16.59
N ASP A 217 -7.19 -3.30 15.29
CA ASP A 217 -7.56 -4.57 14.66
C ASP A 217 -6.72 -5.75 15.21
N ALA A 218 -5.46 -5.48 15.60
CA ALA A 218 -4.59 -6.47 16.23
C ALA A 218 -4.96 -6.76 17.71
N GLN A 219 -5.72 -5.89 18.37
CA GLN A 219 -6.21 -6.05 19.75
C GLN A 219 -7.75 -6.24 19.80
N PRO A 220 -8.30 -7.32 19.22
CA PRO A 220 -9.74 -7.55 19.17
C PRO A 220 -10.38 -7.79 20.57
N GLY A 221 -9.58 -8.00 21.62
CA GLY A 221 -10.06 -8.36 22.97
C GLY A 221 -10.34 -7.20 23.94
N ALA A 222 -9.85 -5.98 23.69
CA ALA A 222 -9.98 -4.89 24.67
C ALA A 222 -11.36 -4.18 24.65
N ALA A 223 -12.07 -4.22 23.52
CA ALA A 223 -13.33 -3.50 23.35
C ALA A 223 -14.55 -4.20 23.97
N GLN A 224 -14.46 -5.49 24.34
CA GLN A 224 -15.60 -6.23 24.90
C GLN A 224 -15.71 -6.18 26.44
N VAL A 225 -14.72 -5.65 27.17
CA VAL A 225 -14.72 -5.68 28.65
C VAL A 225 -15.40 -4.45 29.29
N SER A 226 -15.72 -3.41 28.52
CA SER A 226 -16.42 -2.22 29.03
C SER A 226 -17.93 -2.28 28.85
N ALA A 227 -18.53 -3.47 28.87
CA ALA A 227 -19.95 -3.55 29.20
C ALA A 227 -20.07 -3.16 30.68
N PRO A 228 -20.82 -2.10 31.03
CA PRO A 228 -21.02 -1.75 32.43
C PRO A 228 -21.62 -2.99 33.11
N VAL A 229 -20.90 -3.55 34.06
CA VAL A 229 -21.48 -4.47 35.04
C VAL A 229 -22.63 -3.69 35.63
N ALA A 230 -23.84 -4.04 35.20
CA ALA A 230 -25.06 -3.53 35.78
C ALA A 230 -25.00 -3.91 37.26
N ALA A 231 -24.58 -2.96 38.10
CA ALA A 231 -24.69 -3.05 39.53
C ALA A 231 -26.19 -3.05 39.84
N GLY A 232 -26.77 -4.25 39.81
CA GLY A 232 -28.12 -4.51 40.27
C GLY A 232 -28.13 -4.70 41.77
N ALA A 233 -28.98 -3.88 42.40
CA ALA A 233 -29.62 -4.03 43.72
C ALA A 233 -28.72 -3.95 44.97
#